data_AF-A6GK76-F1
#
_entry.id   AF-A6GK76-F1
#
_cell.length_a   1.000
_cell.length_b   1.000
_cell.length_c   1.000
_cell.angle_alpha   90.00
_cell.angle_beta   90.00
_cell.angle_gamma   90.00
#
_symmetry.space_group_name_H-M   'P 1'
#
loop_
_entity.id
_entity.type
_entity.pdbx_description
1 polymer ?
#
loop_
_entity_poly.entity_id
_entity_poly.type
_entity_poly.pdbx_seq_one_letter_code
_entity_poly.pdbx_strand_id
1 'polypeptide(L)'
;MAGALGGCGGSECTEIGCDSTLEVDYGSVVVNEPYLLTIDPDGDELTVTCLPDSPDAEPLPDWLECDADGFIVTGERADTTTSIRVTVVPIETEDAAINELVTLNVQEILEPNGPDCDPKCVVRRGVVP
;
A
#
# COMPACT_ATOMS: atom_id res chain seq x y z
N MET A 1 12.92 -15.07 53.92
CA MET A 1 11.95 -15.60 52.94
C MET A 1 11.68 -14.49 51.94
N ALA A 2 11.85 -14.82 50.65
CA ALA A 2 11.43 -14.10 49.43
C ALA A 2 11.76 -12.61 49.31
N GLY A 3 12.39 -12.10 48.26
CA GLY A 3 12.80 -12.64 46.97
C GLY A 3 13.19 -11.43 46.12
N ALA A 4 14.40 -11.44 45.58
CA ALA A 4 14.85 -10.45 44.60
C ALA A 4 14.38 -10.89 43.21
N LEU A 5 13.57 -10.07 42.55
CA LEU A 5 13.36 -9.98 41.09
C LEU A 5 12.95 -8.50 40.87
N GLY A 6 13.74 -7.62 40.24
CA GLY A 6 14.36 -7.83 38.94
C GLY A 6 13.30 -7.71 37.86
N GLY A 7 12.76 -6.50 37.65
CA GLY A 7 11.79 -6.21 36.58
C GLY A 7 12.04 -4.81 36.05
N CYS A 8 12.82 -4.71 34.97
CA CYS A 8 12.95 -3.50 34.17
C CYS A 8 11.65 -3.22 33.41
N GLY A 9 11.40 -1.94 33.15
CA GLY A 9 10.59 -1.48 32.02
C GLY A 9 9.19 -1.04 32.42
N GLY A 10 9.01 0.26 32.65
CA GLY A 10 7.69 0.84 32.43
C GLY A 10 7.36 0.65 30.96
N SER A 11 6.36 -0.17 30.66
CA SER A 11 5.75 -0.28 29.33
C SER A 11 4.92 0.98 29.09
N GLU A 12 5.57 2.12 28.99
CA GLU A 12 4.94 3.38 28.64
C GLU A 12 4.84 3.38 27.11
N CYS A 13 3.68 2.99 26.58
CA CYS A 13 3.42 3.13 25.15
C CYS A 13 3.69 4.58 24.73
N THR A 14 4.49 4.77 23.68
CA THR A 14 4.64 6.10 23.06
C THR A 14 3.38 6.44 22.27
N GLU A 15 3.23 7.70 21.85
CA GLU A 15 2.09 8.17 21.03
C GLU A 15 2.51 8.39 19.56
N ILE A 16 3.39 7.53 19.04
CA ILE A 16 3.85 7.59 17.66
C ILE A 16 2.80 6.89 16.78
N GLY A 17 2.22 7.62 15.83
CA GLY A 17 1.36 7.02 14.80
C GLY A 17 2.19 6.29 13.75
N CYS A 18 1.55 5.38 13.03
CA CYS A 18 2.06 4.81 11.79
C CYS A 18 0.90 4.67 10.79
N ASP A 19 1.24 4.53 9.51
CA ASP A 19 0.30 4.25 8.44
C ASP A 19 0.62 2.88 7.84
N SER A 20 -0.41 2.06 7.63
CA SER A 20 -0.28 0.81 6.88
C SER A 20 0.09 1.14 5.43
N THR A 21 0.87 0.26 4.80
CA THR A 21 1.35 0.44 3.43
C THR A 21 1.07 -0.83 2.63
N LEU A 22 0.64 -0.64 1.39
CA LEU A 22 0.38 -1.69 0.42
C LEU A 22 1.18 -1.39 -0.84
N GLU A 23 2.03 -2.31 -1.24
CA GLU A 23 2.82 -2.23 -2.46
C GLU A 23 2.33 -3.30 -3.45
N VAL A 24 2.05 -2.88 -4.69
CA VAL A 24 1.72 -3.79 -5.78
C VAL A 24 2.75 -3.63 -6.88
N ASP A 25 3.40 -4.74 -7.19
CA ASP A 25 4.37 -4.88 -8.26
C ASP A 25 3.66 -5.46 -9.49
N TYR A 26 3.85 -4.84 -10.66
CA TYR A 26 3.29 -5.30 -11.93
C TYR A 26 4.00 -6.55 -12.48
N GLY A 27 5.03 -7.05 -11.79
CA GLY A 27 5.70 -8.30 -12.07
C GLY A 27 6.57 -8.20 -13.32
N SER A 28 6.10 -8.79 -14.43
CA SER A 28 6.81 -8.73 -15.72
C SER A 28 6.33 -7.61 -16.63
N VAL A 29 5.26 -6.90 -16.24
CA VAL A 29 4.70 -5.79 -17.01
C VAL A 29 5.33 -4.49 -16.50
N VAL A 30 5.86 -3.68 -17.42
CA VAL A 30 6.38 -2.34 -17.11
C VAL A 30 5.70 -1.34 -18.03
N VAL A 31 5.04 -0.34 -17.45
CA VAL A 31 4.24 0.65 -18.18
C VAL A 31 4.98 1.99 -18.15
N ASN A 32 5.76 2.27 -19.21
CA ASN A 32 6.61 3.46 -19.30
C ASN A 32 5.92 4.68 -19.94
N GLU A 33 4.60 4.63 -20.04
CA GLU A 33 3.75 5.63 -20.68
C GLU A 33 2.62 6.01 -19.71
N PRO A 34 1.95 7.16 -19.88
CA PRO A 34 0.81 7.54 -19.05
C PRO A 34 -0.28 6.48 -19.09
N TYR A 35 -0.82 6.13 -17.92
CA TYR A 35 -1.84 5.10 -17.82
C TYR A 35 -2.91 5.45 -16.80
N LEU A 36 -4.11 4.90 -17.03
CA LEU A 36 -5.18 4.89 -16.05
C LEU A 36 -4.99 3.68 -15.14
N LEU A 37 -4.84 3.94 -13.84
CA LEU A 37 -4.83 2.94 -12.80
C LEU A 37 -6.20 2.91 -12.15
N THR A 38 -6.91 1.80 -12.30
CA THR A 38 -8.14 1.53 -11.55
C THR A 38 -7.86 0.48 -10.48
N ILE A 39 -8.09 0.83 -9.22
CA ILE A 39 -7.95 -0.05 -8.07
C ILE A 39 -9.26 -0.12 -7.29
N ASP A 40 -9.54 -1.29 -6.73
CA ASP A 40 -10.73 -1.54 -5.90
C ASP A 40 -10.31 -2.07 -4.52
N PRO A 41 -9.76 -1.22 -3.63
CA PRO A 41 -9.55 -1.59 -2.24
C PRO A 41 -10.91 -1.69 -1.53
N ASP A 42 -11.21 -2.86 -0.95
CA ASP A 42 -12.42 -3.12 -0.17
C ASP A 42 -13.78 -2.87 -0.90
N GLY A 43 -13.79 -2.87 -2.24
CA GLY A 43 -15.01 -2.67 -3.04
C GLY A 43 -15.30 -1.22 -3.44
N ASP A 44 -14.39 -0.29 -3.14
CA ASP A 44 -14.45 1.10 -3.59
C ASP A 44 -13.54 1.31 -4.81
N GLU A 45 -14.13 1.29 -6.00
CA GLU A 45 -13.40 1.53 -7.25
C GLU A 45 -12.91 2.98 -7.32
N LEU A 46 -11.60 3.14 -7.52
CA LEU A 46 -10.95 4.41 -7.77
C LEU A 46 -10.14 4.32 -9.06
N THR A 47 -10.28 5.35 -9.91
CA THR A 47 -9.44 5.51 -11.08
C THR A 47 -8.59 6.78 -10.96
N VAL A 48 -7.29 6.66 -11.19
CA VAL A 48 -6.34 7.79 -11.26
C VAL A 48 -5.50 7.71 -12.52
N THR A 49 -4.84 8.81 -12.88
CA THR A 49 -3.85 8.83 -13.96
C THR A 49 -2.45 8.79 -13.37
N CYS A 50 -1.67 7.79 -13.75
CA CYS A 50 -0.29 7.58 -13.36
C CYS A 50 0.67 7.96 -14.49
N LEU A 51 1.88 8.38 -14.11
CA LEU A 51 2.89 8.92 -15.02
C LEU A 51 2.35 9.99 -15.99
N PRO A 52 1.62 11.02 -15.52
CA PRO A 52 1.08 12.02 -16.42
C PRO A 52 2.19 12.82 -17.11
N ASP A 53 2.14 12.88 -18.45
CA ASP A 53 3.03 13.72 -19.26
C ASP A 53 2.59 15.21 -19.33
N SER A 54 1.47 15.56 -18.70
CA SER A 54 0.92 16.92 -18.71
C SER A 54 1.21 17.65 -17.40
N PRO A 55 1.73 18.89 -17.45
CA PRO A 55 1.88 19.73 -16.24
C PRO A 55 0.53 20.18 -15.65
N ASP A 56 -0.56 20.08 -16.41
CA ASP A 56 -1.93 20.38 -15.97
C ASP A 56 -2.66 19.14 -15.42
N ALA A 57 -1.98 17.99 -15.33
CA ALA A 57 -2.58 16.80 -14.75
C ALA A 57 -2.94 17.01 -13.29
N GLU A 58 -4.04 16.39 -12.86
CA GLU A 58 -4.40 16.37 -11.45
C GLU A 58 -3.30 15.66 -10.65
N PRO A 59 -2.85 16.24 -9.53
CA PRO A 59 -1.85 15.60 -8.70
C PRO A 59 -2.41 14.29 -8.15
N LEU A 60 -1.54 13.29 -8.04
CA LEU A 60 -1.88 12.05 -7.34
C LEU A 60 -2.25 12.38 -5.88
N PRO A 61 -3.24 11.68 -5.30
CA PRO A 61 -3.52 11.82 -3.87
C PRO A 61 -2.29 11.49 -3.03
N ASP A 62 -2.09 12.16 -1.89
CA ASP A 62 -0.89 11.99 -1.05
C ASP A 62 -0.71 10.55 -0.49
N TRP A 63 -1.78 9.75 -0.54
CA TRP A 63 -1.81 8.36 -0.09
C TRP A 63 -1.49 7.36 -1.21
N LEU A 64 -1.30 7.81 -2.46
CA LEU A 64 -1.04 6.97 -3.63
C LEU A 64 0.18 7.45 -4.40
N GLU A 65 1.14 6.54 -4.57
CA GLU A 65 2.29 6.71 -5.45
C GLU A 65 2.23 5.64 -6.53
N CYS A 66 2.52 5.99 -7.77
CA CYS A 66 2.55 5.02 -8.86
C CYS A 66 3.63 5.35 -9.88
N ASP A 67 4.28 4.30 -10.36
CA ASP A 67 5.42 4.31 -11.25
C ASP A 67 5.28 3.21 -12.30
N ALA A 68 6.25 3.11 -13.21
CA ALA A 68 6.19 2.17 -14.33
C ALA A 68 6.12 0.70 -13.90
N ASP A 69 6.66 0.36 -12.73
CA ASP A 69 6.76 -1.01 -12.21
C ASP A 69 5.63 -1.38 -11.25
N GLY A 70 4.80 -0.42 -10.81
CA GLY A 70 3.82 -0.69 -9.77
C GLY A 70 3.24 0.55 -9.09
N PHE A 71 2.64 0.34 -7.93
CA PHE A 71 2.09 1.42 -7.11
C PHE A 71 2.14 1.09 -5.62
N ILE A 72 2.10 2.15 -4.81
CA ILE A 72 2.10 2.11 -3.35
C ILE A 72 0.88 2.88 -2.84
N VAL A 73 0.14 2.27 -1.93
CA VAL A 73 -0.99 2.86 -1.20
C VAL A 73 -0.62 2.94 0.27
N THR A 74 -0.78 4.11 0.89
CA THR A 74 -0.59 4.31 2.32
C THR A 74 -1.91 4.64 3.03
N GLY A 75 -1.94 4.42 4.34
CA GLY A 75 -3.06 4.75 5.21
C GLY A 75 -4.07 3.61 5.40
N GLU A 76 -5.29 3.97 5.81
CA GLU A 76 -6.32 3.01 6.27
C GLU A 76 -6.71 1.96 5.22
N ARG A 77 -6.68 2.33 3.93
CA ARG A 77 -6.96 1.41 2.82
C ARG A 77 -5.96 0.25 2.72
N ALA A 78 -4.74 0.43 3.21
CA ALA A 78 -3.73 -0.63 3.21
C ALA A 78 -3.87 -1.60 4.41
N ASP A 79 -4.66 -1.23 5.43
CA ASP A 79 -4.68 -1.96 6.71
C ASP A 79 -5.38 -3.32 6.58
N THR A 80 -6.61 -3.30 6.04
CA THR A 80 -7.48 -4.46 5.92
C THR A 80 -7.46 -5.14 4.56
N THR A 81 -6.98 -4.47 3.51
CA THR A 81 -7.01 -5.00 2.15
C THR A 81 -6.12 -6.24 2.03
N THR A 82 -6.73 -7.39 1.74
CA THR A 82 -6.04 -8.68 1.53
C THR A 82 -5.95 -9.09 0.06
N SER A 83 -6.81 -8.53 -0.78
CA SER A 83 -6.74 -8.63 -2.23
C SER A 83 -7.24 -7.34 -2.86
N ILE A 84 -6.67 -6.95 -3.99
CA ILE A 84 -7.06 -5.74 -4.72
C ILE A 84 -7.19 -6.07 -6.21
N ARG A 85 -8.29 -5.66 -6.84
CA ARG A 85 -8.41 -5.75 -8.30
C ARG A 85 -7.65 -4.58 -8.90
N VAL A 86 -6.75 -4.87 -9.83
CA VAL A 86 -5.88 -3.91 -10.48
C VAL A 86 -6.18 -3.92 -11.97
N THR A 87 -6.56 -2.76 -12.50
CA THR A 87 -6.67 -2.55 -13.93
C THR A 87 -5.71 -1.43 -14.33
N VAL A 88 -4.86 -1.70 -15.32
CA VAL A 88 -3.94 -0.71 -15.89
C VAL A 88 -4.24 -0.61 -17.37
N VAL A 89 -4.59 0.59 -17.82
CA VAL A 89 -4.91 0.89 -19.22
C VAL A 89 -3.99 2.02 -19.67
N PRO A 90 -2.99 1.77 -20.53
CA PRO A 90 -2.19 2.83 -21.11
C PRO A 90 -3.06 3.76 -21.95
N ILE A 91 -2.87 5.06 -21.81
CA ILE A 91 -3.75 6.07 -22.43
C ILE A 91 -3.61 6.06 -23.96
N GLU A 92 -2.42 5.74 -24.49
CA GLU A 92 -2.20 5.74 -25.95
C GLU A 92 -2.89 4.56 -26.65
N THR A 93 -2.93 3.40 -25.99
CA THR A 93 -3.47 2.17 -26.59
C THR A 93 -4.94 1.96 -26.26
N GLU A 94 -5.40 2.48 -25.12
CA GLU A 94 -6.76 2.28 -24.59
C GLU A 94 -7.11 0.80 -24.33
N ASP A 95 -6.12 -0.10 -24.40
CA ASP A 95 -6.24 -1.54 -24.17
C ASP A 95 -5.70 -1.89 -22.78
N ALA A 96 -6.44 -2.69 -22.01
CA ALA A 96 -6.00 -3.08 -20.67
C ALA A 96 -4.71 -3.92 -20.73
N ALA A 97 -3.61 -3.37 -20.21
CA ALA A 97 -2.34 -4.06 -20.05
C ALA A 97 -2.37 -5.03 -18.85
N ILE A 98 -3.14 -4.67 -17.80
CA ILE A 98 -3.35 -5.48 -16.60
C ILE A 98 -4.84 -5.44 -16.27
N ASN A 99 -5.43 -6.58 -15.91
CA ASN A 99 -6.78 -6.68 -15.33
C ASN A 99 -6.88 -7.89 -14.39
N GLU A 100 -6.13 -7.84 -13.29
CA GLU A 100 -5.92 -9.00 -12.43
C GLU A 100 -6.34 -8.75 -10.98
N LEU A 101 -6.69 -9.83 -10.28
CA LEU A 101 -6.91 -9.80 -8.83
C LEU A 101 -5.59 -10.14 -8.14
N VAL A 102 -4.99 -9.15 -7.49
CA VAL A 102 -3.70 -9.30 -6.79
C VAL A 102 -3.95 -9.69 -5.34
N THR A 103 -3.32 -10.77 -4.89
CA THR A 103 -3.33 -11.18 -3.48
C THR A 103 -2.18 -10.51 -2.73
N LEU A 104 -2.47 -9.97 -1.55
CA LEU A 104 -1.55 -9.15 -0.77
C LEU A 104 -1.12 -9.91 0.48
N ASN A 105 0.20 -10.07 0.62
CA ASN A 105 0.79 -10.79 1.75
C ASN A 105 1.39 -9.78 2.73
N VAL A 106 1.17 -10.01 4.03
CA VAL A 106 1.85 -9.24 5.08
C VAL A 106 3.34 -9.54 5.00
N GLN A 107 4.14 -8.51 4.75
CA GLN A 107 5.59 -8.57 4.75
C GLN A 107 6.14 -8.19 6.12
N GLU A 108 5.59 -7.13 6.72
CA GLU A 108 6.06 -6.59 7.98
C GLU A 108 4.89 -6.07 8.83
N ILE A 109 5.06 -6.13 10.14
CA ILE A 109 4.19 -5.48 11.12
C ILE A 109 5.03 -4.44 11.85
N LEU A 110 4.58 -3.19 11.77
CA LEU A 110 5.21 -2.04 12.41
C LEU A 110 4.55 -1.82 13.78
N GLU A 111 5.37 -1.82 14.83
CA GLU A 111 4.94 -1.63 16.21
C GLU A 111 5.71 -0.43 16.82
N PRO A 112 5.46 0.81 16.36
CA PRO A 112 6.27 1.98 16.72
C PRO A 112 6.25 2.29 18.22
N ASN A 113 5.18 1.91 18.91
CA ASN A 113 5.01 2.12 20.36
C ASN A 113 5.39 0.90 21.20
N GLY A 114 5.90 -0.16 20.58
CA GLY A 114 6.20 -1.44 21.21
C GLY A 114 5.13 -2.53 20.98
N PRO A 115 5.43 -3.78 21.35
CA PRO A 115 4.66 -4.95 20.91
C PRO A 115 3.26 -5.08 21.55
N ASP A 116 3.06 -4.45 22.69
CA ASP A 116 1.79 -4.45 23.44
C ASP A 116 1.06 -3.10 23.34
N CYS A 117 1.45 -2.26 22.37
CA CYS A 117 0.98 -0.89 22.24
C CYS A 117 0.42 -0.63 20.84
N ASP A 118 -0.72 0.06 20.79
CA ASP A 118 -1.35 0.51 19.55
C ASP A 118 -0.81 1.89 19.09
N PRO A 119 -0.94 2.25 17.79
CA PRO A 119 -1.41 1.39 16.70
C PRO A 119 -0.33 0.42 16.21
N LYS A 120 -0.79 -0.70 15.63
CA LYS A 120 0.04 -1.59 14.81
C LYS A 120 -0.29 -1.34 13.36
N CYS A 121 0.72 -1.19 12.52
CA CYS A 121 0.54 -1.01 11.08
C CYS A 121 1.13 -2.18 10.32
N VAL A 122 0.66 -2.40 9.11
CA VAL A 122 1.11 -3.52 8.28
C VAL A 122 1.71 -3.01 6.98
N VAL A 123 2.79 -3.63 6.55
CA VAL A 123 3.30 -3.51 5.19
C VAL A 123 2.88 -4.75 4.44
N ARG A 124 2.09 -4.58 3.39
CA ARG A 124 1.61 -5.65 2.52
C ARG A 124 2.25 -5.51 1.15
N ARG A 125 2.58 -6.65 0.53
CA ARG A 125 3.04 -6.68 -0.85
C ARG A 125 2.29 -7.71 -1.67
N GLY A 126 1.91 -7.31 -2.88
CA GLY A 126 1.34 -8.17 -3.91
C GLY A 126 2.13 -8.05 -5.20
N VAL A 127 2.03 -9.09 -6.04
CA VAL A 127 2.61 -9.09 -7.39
C VAL A 127 1.50 -9.54 -8.35
N VAL A 128 1.38 -8.86 -9.48
CA VAL A 128 0.50 -9.28 -10.57
C VAL A 128 0.99 -10.64 -11.11
N PRO A 129 0.12 -11.66 -11.18
CA PRO A 129 0.50 -13.04 -11.51
C PRO A 129 0.92 -13.24 -12.98
#